data_AF-A0A3B9HVZ1-F1
#
_entry.id   AF-A0A3B9HVZ1-F1
#
_cell.length_a   1.000
_cell.length_b   1.000
_cell.length_c   1.000
_cell.angle_alpha   90.00
_cell.angle_beta   90.00
_cell.angle_gamma   90.00
#
_symmetry.space_group_name_H-M   'P 1'
#
loop_
_entity.id
_entity.type
_entity.pdbx_description
1 polymer ?
#
loop_
_entity_poly.entity_id
_entity_poly.type
_entity_poly.pdbx_seq_one_letter_code
_entity_poly.pdbx_strand_id
1 'polypeptide(L)'
;MKCNRCPLNIASESFNPKMYEPLPMHARSLFVCRNAAKTGVCGDLFAARQLCARDLWVLAFIGRRDHFASTSAGDTLDRLVGGGHSELLCHLFENADYETRRDLWARMTSNHPDRLYMFDAMFEKECLAPVATGELPEDLHVYRHHLLYAGTATNQLLKDL
;
A
#
# COMPACT_ATOMS: atom_id res chain seq x y z
N MET A 1 -1.04 -7.39 12.53
CA MET A 1 -1.59 -8.76 12.37
C MET A 1 -0.57 -9.82 12.81
N LYS A 2 -0.99 -10.87 13.54
CA LYS A 2 -0.12 -11.99 13.97
C LYS A 2 -0.15 -13.10 12.92
N CYS A 3 0.99 -13.72 12.59
CA CYS A 3 1.06 -14.76 11.53
C CYS A 3 0.17 -15.98 11.81
N ASN A 4 -0.13 -16.30 13.07
CA ASN A 4 -0.99 -17.42 13.45
C ASN A 4 -2.48 -17.26 13.11
N ARG A 5 -2.90 -16.05 12.73
CA ARG A 5 -4.27 -15.73 12.28
C ARG A 5 -4.30 -15.14 10.87
N CYS A 6 -3.20 -15.29 10.13
CA CYS A 6 -3.10 -14.75 8.77
C CYS A 6 -3.77 -15.70 7.77
N PRO A 7 -4.69 -15.24 6.90
CA PRO A 7 -5.29 -16.10 5.89
C PRO A 7 -4.30 -16.49 4.80
N LEU A 8 -3.17 -15.78 4.71
CA LEU A 8 -2.01 -16.07 3.84
C LEU A 8 -0.93 -16.93 4.53
N ASN A 9 -1.25 -17.59 5.64
CA ASN A 9 -0.31 -18.50 6.27
C ASN A 9 -0.89 -19.89 6.25
N ILE A 10 -0.27 -20.82 5.52
CA ILE A 10 -0.72 -22.21 5.45
C ILE A 10 -0.73 -22.90 6.82
N ALA A 11 0.07 -22.41 7.78
CA ALA A 11 0.12 -22.89 9.15
C ALA A 11 -0.82 -22.12 10.12
N SER A 12 -1.66 -21.21 9.62
CA SER A 12 -2.61 -20.43 10.43
C SER A 12 -3.97 -21.12 10.50
N GLU A 13 -4.64 -20.97 11.64
CA GLU A 13 -6.02 -21.44 11.84
C GLU A 13 -7.01 -20.74 10.89
N SER A 14 -6.66 -19.55 10.40
CA SER A 14 -7.49 -18.76 9.49
C SER A 14 -7.06 -18.90 8.02
N PHE A 15 -6.21 -19.88 7.69
CA PHE A 15 -5.72 -20.09 6.32
C PHE A 15 -6.87 -20.21 5.32
N ASN A 16 -6.81 -19.46 4.23
CA ASN A 16 -7.79 -19.52 3.16
C ASN A 16 -7.14 -20.02 1.85
N PRO A 17 -7.29 -21.30 1.49
CA PRO A 17 -6.68 -21.86 0.28
C PRO A 17 -7.20 -21.21 -1.01
N LYS A 18 -8.45 -20.69 -1.01
CA LYS A 18 -9.05 -20.04 -2.18
C LYS A 18 -8.29 -18.79 -2.60
N MET A 19 -7.59 -18.14 -1.67
CA MET A 19 -6.74 -17.00 -2.01
C MET A 19 -5.60 -17.42 -2.94
N TYR A 20 -5.08 -18.66 -2.81
CA TYR A 20 -3.93 -19.14 -3.58
C TYR A 20 -4.29 -19.71 -4.96
N GLU A 21 -5.57 -20.02 -5.20
CA GLU A 21 -6.07 -20.51 -6.48
C GLU A 21 -5.68 -19.61 -7.67
N PRO A 22 -5.87 -18.28 -7.63
CA PRO A 22 -5.48 -17.39 -8.73
C PRO A 22 -3.96 -17.19 -8.89
N LEU A 23 -3.13 -17.68 -7.95
CA LEU A 23 -1.70 -17.49 -7.98
C LEU A 23 -0.98 -18.65 -8.71
N PRO A 24 -0.07 -18.34 -9.65
CA PRO A 24 0.85 -19.33 -10.20
C PRO A 24 1.65 -20.02 -9.09
N MET A 25 1.86 -21.33 -9.19
CA MET A 25 2.51 -22.12 -8.12
C MET A 25 3.84 -21.53 -7.64
N HIS A 26 4.68 -21.04 -8.56
CA HIS A 26 5.96 -20.44 -8.23
C HIS A 26 5.82 -19.14 -7.40
N ALA A 27 4.77 -18.36 -7.65
CA ALA A 27 4.51 -17.09 -6.98
C ALA A 27 3.90 -17.26 -5.58
N ARG A 28 3.24 -18.39 -5.29
CA ARG A 28 2.61 -18.66 -3.98
C ARG A 28 3.59 -18.54 -2.82
N SER A 29 4.85 -18.92 -3.04
CA SER A 29 5.93 -18.87 -2.04
C SER A 29 6.23 -17.45 -1.53
N LEU A 30 5.91 -16.42 -2.32
CA LEU A 30 6.10 -15.01 -1.97
C LEU A 30 5.06 -14.52 -0.94
N PHE A 31 3.88 -15.14 -0.92
CA PHE A 31 2.75 -14.73 -0.09
C PHE A 31 2.55 -15.66 1.11
N VAL A 32 3.63 -16.19 1.67
CA VAL A 32 3.57 -17.01 2.89
C VAL A 32 4.04 -16.17 4.07
N CYS A 33 3.20 -16.04 5.11
CA CYS A 33 3.63 -15.48 6.39
C CYS A 33 4.62 -16.46 7.02
N ARG A 34 5.91 -16.28 6.72
CA ARG A 34 6.95 -16.88 7.54
C ARG A 34 6.86 -16.15 8.87
N ASN A 35 6.79 -16.89 9.98
CA ASN A 35 7.09 -16.33 11.29
C ASN A 35 8.54 -15.83 11.18
N ALA A 36 8.73 -14.59 10.72
CA ALA A 36 10.07 -14.04 10.58
C ALA A 36 10.69 -14.12 11.97
N ALA A 37 11.88 -14.72 12.00
CA ALA A 37 12.65 -14.99 13.18
C ALA A 37 12.53 -13.86 14.20
N LYS A 38 12.49 -14.24 15.48
CA LYS A 38 12.81 -13.35 16.58
C LYS A 38 13.92 -12.41 16.12
N THR A 39 13.63 -11.11 16.11
CA THR A 39 14.58 -10.00 16.05
C THR A 39 16.04 -10.46 16.03
N GLY A 40 16.69 -10.38 14.86
CA GLY A 40 18.15 -10.32 14.81
C GLY A 40 18.93 -11.39 14.05
N VAL A 41 18.36 -12.39 13.37
CA VAL A 41 19.19 -13.32 12.58
C VAL A 41 18.52 -13.74 11.26
N CYS A 42 19.31 -13.66 10.17
CA CYS A 42 19.09 -14.10 8.79
C CYS A 42 18.37 -13.15 7.81
N GLY A 43 19.16 -12.43 7.00
CA GLY A 43 19.27 -12.61 5.54
C GLY A 43 18.07 -12.42 4.61
N ASP A 44 16.84 -12.30 5.10
CA ASP A 44 15.68 -12.10 4.25
C ASP A 44 15.49 -10.59 3.97
N LEU A 45 15.49 -10.22 2.68
CA LEU A 45 15.14 -8.87 2.17
C LEU A 45 13.88 -8.29 2.83
N PHE A 46 12.98 -9.14 3.33
CA PHE A 46 11.75 -8.80 4.05
C PHE A 46 12.00 -8.28 5.48
N ALA A 47 12.99 -8.82 6.19
CA ALA A 47 13.37 -8.34 7.52
C ALA A 47 14.01 -6.95 7.45
N ALA A 48 14.82 -6.69 6.40
CA ALA A 48 15.40 -5.38 6.15
C ALA A 48 14.34 -4.32 5.80
N ARG A 49 13.27 -4.72 5.11
CA ARG A 49 12.17 -3.82 4.70
C ARG A 49 11.01 -3.75 5.69
N GLN A 50 10.98 -4.56 6.75
CA GLN A 50 9.86 -4.64 7.71
C GLN A 50 8.48 -4.94 7.07
N LEU A 51 8.44 -5.52 5.86
CA LEU A 51 7.22 -5.89 5.17
C LEU A 51 6.93 -7.39 5.34
N CYS A 52 5.65 -7.76 5.45
CA CYS A 52 5.25 -9.15 5.45
C CYS A 52 4.40 -9.53 4.23
N ALA A 53 4.11 -10.83 4.09
CA ALA A 53 3.32 -11.38 2.99
C ALA A 53 1.95 -10.68 2.77
N ARG A 54 1.31 -10.18 3.84
CA ARG A 54 0.09 -9.38 3.74
C ARG A 54 0.32 -8.07 3.00
N ASP A 55 1.40 -7.37 3.33
CA ASP A 55 1.72 -6.07 2.75
C ASP A 55 1.97 -6.23 1.24
N LEU A 56 2.68 -7.30 0.85
CA LEU A 56 2.85 -7.67 -0.56
C LEU A 56 1.53 -8.04 -1.25
N TRP A 57 0.66 -8.78 -0.55
CA TRP A 57 -0.66 -9.14 -1.09
C TRP A 57 -1.48 -7.90 -1.41
N VAL A 58 -1.53 -6.96 -0.47
CA VAL A 58 -2.21 -5.68 -0.65
C VAL A 58 -1.64 -4.98 -1.89
N LEU A 59 -0.32 -4.79 -1.96
CA LEU A 59 0.32 -4.12 -3.09
C LEU A 59 0.08 -4.81 -4.45
N ALA A 60 -0.03 -6.15 -4.47
CA ALA A 60 -0.25 -6.92 -5.69
C ALA A 60 -1.71 -6.97 -6.14
N PHE A 61 -2.67 -6.90 -5.21
CA PHE A 61 -4.08 -7.21 -5.47
C PHE A 61 -5.04 -6.05 -5.21
N ILE A 62 -4.58 -4.93 -4.68
CA ILE A 62 -5.45 -3.77 -4.41
C ILE A 62 -6.15 -3.25 -5.67
N GLY A 63 -5.46 -3.22 -6.81
CA GLY A 63 -6.04 -2.82 -8.10
C GLY A 63 -7.07 -3.78 -8.68
N ARG A 64 -7.17 -4.99 -8.13
CA ARG A 64 -8.20 -5.97 -8.50
C ARG A 64 -9.42 -5.92 -7.59
N ARG A 65 -9.49 -4.95 -6.67
CA ARG A 65 -10.55 -4.81 -5.66
C ARG A 65 -10.67 -6.09 -4.80
N ASP A 66 -9.54 -6.73 -4.52
CA ASP A 66 -9.51 -7.90 -3.65
C ASP A 66 -9.94 -7.51 -2.23
N HIS A 67 -10.92 -8.22 -1.68
CA HIS A 67 -11.52 -7.88 -0.40
C HIS A 67 -10.49 -7.88 0.74
N PHE A 68 -9.57 -8.84 0.75
CA PHE A 68 -8.53 -8.91 1.77
C PHE A 68 -7.51 -7.78 1.62
N ALA A 69 -7.12 -7.46 0.38
CA ALA A 69 -6.27 -6.31 0.10
C ALA A 69 -6.88 -4.99 0.58
N SER A 70 -8.15 -4.70 0.22
CA SER A 70 -8.83 -3.46 0.63
C SER A 70 -8.98 -3.35 2.14
N THR A 71 -9.41 -4.42 2.81
CA THR A 71 -9.58 -4.42 4.28
C THR A 71 -8.24 -4.32 5.03
N SER A 72 -7.15 -4.81 4.44
CA SER A 72 -5.80 -4.74 5.02
C SER A 72 -4.99 -3.51 4.59
N ALA A 73 -5.54 -2.65 3.73
CA ALA A 73 -4.82 -1.55 3.12
C ALA A 73 -4.34 -0.50 4.14
N GLY A 74 -5.19 -0.11 5.10
CA GLY A 74 -4.81 0.86 6.14
C GLY A 74 -3.68 0.37 7.04
N ASP A 75 -3.71 -0.91 7.37
CA ASP A 75 -2.69 -1.61 8.15
C ASP A 75 -1.34 -1.73 7.39
N THR A 76 -1.42 -1.74 6.05
CA THR A 76 -0.25 -1.75 5.16
C THR A 76 0.31 -0.34 5.03
N LEU A 77 -0.56 0.67 4.86
CA LEU A 77 -0.19 2.09 4.81
C LEU A 77 0.66 2.47 6.03
N ASP A 78 0.20 2.16 7.25
CA ASP A 78 0.94 2.53 8.46
C ASP A 78 2.36 1.92 8.51
N ARG A 79 2.52 0.71 7.96
CA ARG A 79 3.85 0.06 7.87
C ARG A 79 4.72 0.67 6.80
N LEU A 80 4.14 1.03 5.65
CA LEU A 80 4.88 1.72 4.59
C LEU A 80 5.39 3.07 5.08
N VAL A 81 4.55 3.82 5.79
CA VAL A 81 4.93 5.10 6.40
C VAL A 81 6.00 4.89 7.47
N GLY A 82 5.78 3.98 8.43
CA GLY A 82 6.74 3.71 9.51
C GLY A 82 8.09 3.18 9.02
N GLY A 83 8.09 2.46 7.89
CA GLY A 83 9.29 1.93 7.24
C GLY A 83 9.95 2.88 6.23
N GLY A 84 9.38 4.05 5.96
CA GLY A 84 9.92 5.01 5.00
C GLY A 84 9.81 4.57 3.53
N HIS A 85 8.82 3.73 3.19
CA HIS A 85 8.65 3.15 1.86
C HIS A 85 7.83 4.04 0.92
N SER A 86 8.35 5.21 0.57
CA SER A 86 7.66 6.23 -0.24
C SER A 86 7.14 5.69 -1.59
N GLU A 87 7.98 4.98 -2.36
CA GLU A 87 7.56 4.44 -3.67
C GLU A 87 6.41 3.44 -3.57
N LEU A 88 6.46 2.55 -2.56
CA LEU A 88 5.41 1.56 -2.32
C LEU A 88 4.14 2.21 -1.79
N LEU A 89 4.26 3.28 -1.00
CA LEU A 89 3.15 4.09 -0.55
C LEU A 89 2.46 4.76 -1.75
N CYS A 90 3.22 5.34 -2.67
CA CYS A 90 2.68 5.89 -3.92
C CYS A 90 1.97 4.81 -4.75
N HIS A 91 2.60 3.65 -4.95
CA HIS A 91 2.00 2.52 -5.66
C HIS A 91 0.67 2.08 -5.04
N LEU A 92 0.58 2.02 -3.70
CA LEU A 92 -0.66 1.68 -3.00
C LEU A 92 -1.79 2.65 -3.36
N PHE A 93 -1.50 3.95 -3.41
CA PHE A 93 -2.49 4.96 -3.80
C PHE A 93 -2.80 4.92 -5.28
N GLU A 94 -1.83 4.79 -6.18
CA GLU A 94 -2.08 4.76 -7.64
C GLU A 94 -2.98 3.59 -8.05
N ASN A 95 -2.88 2.45 -7.36
CA ASN A 95 -3.60 1.22 -7.72
C ASN A 95 -4.90 1.01 -6.94
N ALA A 96 -5.14 1.73 -5.85
CA ALA A 96 -6.36 1.57 -5.07
C ALA A 96 -7.59 2.20 -5.77
N ASP A 97 -8.77 1.62 -5.54
CA ASP A 97 -10.01 2.24 -6.00
C ASP A 97 -10.32 3.55 -5.24
N TYR A 98 -11.26 4.34 -5.75
CA TYR A 98 -11.56 5.67 -5.19
C TYR A 98 -11.94 5.62 -3.70
N GLU A 99 -12.83 4.70 -3.30
CA GLU A 99 -13.28 4.57 -1.91
C GLU A 99 -12.11 4.21 -1.00
N THR A 100 -11.28 3.24 -1.41
CA THR A 100 -10.09 2.87 -0.63
C THR A 100 -9.10 4.03 -0.55
N ARG A 101 -8.83 4.76 -1.65
CA ARG A 101 -7.93 5.93 -1.64
C ARG A 101 -8.44 7.02 -0.70
N ARG A 102 -9.75 7.26 -0.66
CA ARG A 102 -10.36 8.21 0.28
C ARG A 102 -10.10 7.80 1.72
N ASP A 103 -10.31 6.54 2.05
CA ASP A 103 -10.13 6.05 3.41
C ASP A 103 -8.65 6.04 3.81
N LEU A 104 -7.75 5.67 2.89
CA LEU A 104 -6.30 5.75 3.08
C LEU A 104 -5.80 7.18 3.26
N TRP A 105 -6.33 8.13 2.48
CA TRP A 105 -5.98 9.55 2.62
C TRP A 105 -6.44 10.14 3.95
N ALA A 106 -7.66 9.79 4.38
CA ALA A 106 -8.17 10.20 5.69
C ALA A 106 -7.28 9.64 6.82
N ARG A 107 -6.84 8.38 6.71
CA ARG A 107 -5.90 7.78 7.65
C ARG A 107 -4.54 8.46 7.63
N MET A 108 -4.00 8.76 6.45
CA MET A 108 -2.70 9.43 6.30
C MET A 108 -2.69 10.80 6.97
N THR A 109 -3.68 11.64 6.67
CA THR A 109 -3.76 13.00 7.19
C THR A 109 -4.09 13.06 8.69
N SER A 110 -4.78 12.05 9.22
CA SER A 110 -5.09 11.96 10.66
C SER A 110 -3.93 11.40 11.48
N ASN A 111 -3.27 10.36 10.99
CA ASN A 111 -2.30 9.59 11.79
C ASN A 111 -0.84 9.96 11.50
N HIS A 112 -0.54 10.45 10.30
CA HIS A 112 0.83 10.72 9.83
C HIS A 112 0.95 12.10 9.12
N PRO A 113 0.43 13.20 9.70
CA PRO A 113 0.43 14.51 9.04
C PRO A 113 1.84 15.05 8.76
N ASP A 114 2.85 14.66 9.54
CA ASP A 114 4.26 15.02 9.39
C ASP A 114 4.98 14.25 8.27
N ARG A 115 4.33 13.22 7.70
CA ARG A 115 4.92 12.31 6.70
C ARG A 115 4.37 12.52 5.29
N LEU A 116 3.65 13.62 5.04
CA LEU A 116 3.06 13.90 3.72
C LEU A 116 4.11 14.05 2.61
N TYR A 117 5.33 14.46 2.94
CA TYR A 117 6.48 14.50 2.02
C TYR A 117 6.81 13.14 1.39
N MET A 118 6.32 12.02 1.96
CA MET A 118 6.55 10.69 1.39
C MET A 118 5.85 10.49 0.04
N PHE A 119 4.95 11.39 -0.35
CA PHE A 119 4.34 11.39 -1.66
C PHE A 119 5.05 12.27 -2.69
N ASP A 120 6.13 12.97 -2.31
CA ASP A 120 6.82 13.93 -3.18
C ASP A 120 7.19 13.32 -4.54
N ALA A 121 7.60 12.05 -4.58
CA ALA A 121 7.91 11.34 -5.84
C ALA A 121 6.71 11.22 -6.81
N MET A 122 5.47 11.11 -6.30
CA MET A 122 4.26 11.12 -7.13
C MET A 122 3.98 12.53 -7.66
N PHE A 123 4.33 13.56 -6.88
CA PHE A 123 4.11 14.96 -7.22
C PHE A 123 5.18 15.51 -8.17
N GLU A 124 6.44 15.14 -7.99
CA GLU A 124 7.54 15.47 -8.91
C GLU A 124 7.29 14.92 -10.31
N LYS A 125 6.76 13.69 -10.40
CA LYS A 125 6.39 13.05 -11.68
C LYS A 125 5.32 13.85 -12.45
N GLU A 126 4.49 14.59 -11.74
CA GLU A 126 3.40 15.42 -12.29
C GLU A 126 3.73 16.93 -12.26
N CYS A 127 5.00 17.30 -12.00
CA CYS A 127 5.47 18.70 -11.88
C CYS A 127 4.75 19.54 -10.81
N LEU A 128 4.30 18.94 -9.72
CA LEU A 128 3.65 19.62 -8.60
C LEU A 128 4.67 20.01 -7.52
N ALA A 129 4.46 21.15 -6.86
CA ALA A 129 5.36 21.63 -5.80
C ALA A 129 5.24 20.76 -4.53
N PRO A 130 6.37 20.37 -3.90
CA PRO A 130 6.36 19.58 -2.66
C PRO A 130 5.77 20.38 -1.48
N VAL A 131 5.17 19.70 -0.50
CA VAL A 131 4.57 20.37 0.68
C VAL A 131 5.69 20.94 1.55
N ALA A 132 5.75 22.27 1.68
CA ALA A 132 6.62 22.89 2.66
C ALA A 132 6.15 22.55 4.08
N THR A 133 7.10 22.29 4.98
CA THR A 133 6.78 21.93 6.37
C THR A 133 6.12 23.12 7.08
N GLY A 134 4.79 23.08 7.23
CA GLY A 134 4.01 24.13 7.92
C GLY A 134 2.92 24.82 7.10
N GLU A 135 2.78 24.55 5.81
CA GLU A 135 1.70 25.10 4.96
C GLU A 135 0.53 24.11 4.83
N LEU A 136 -0.60 24.38 5.48
CA LEU A 136 -1.88 23.68 5.24
C LEU A 136 -3.03 24.67 5.50
N PRO A 137 -3.86 25.01 4.48
CA PRO A 137 -4.84 24.08 3.91
C PRO A 137 -4.98 24.09 2.36
N GLU A 138 -4.44 25.10 1.68
CA GLU A 138 -4.57 25.27 0.22
C GLU A 138 -3.62 24.37 -0.58
N ASP A 139 -2.59 23.75 -0.02
CA ASP A 139 -1.88 22.71 -0.79
C ASP A 139 -2.57 21.35 -0.63
N LEU A 140 -3.12 21.03 0.54
CA LEU A 140 -3.83 19.76 0.78
C LEU A 140 -4.97 19.46 -0.20
N HIS A 141 -5.67 20.48 -0.71
CA HIS A 141 -6.75 20.25 -1.66
C HIS A 141 -6.21 19.76 -3.02
N VAL A 142 -5.05 20.24 -3.47
CA VAL A 142 -4.37 19.77 -4.69
C VAL A 142 -3.89 18.33 -4.50
N TYR A 143 -3.32 18.04 -3.34
CA TYR A 143 -2.83 16.71 -2.93
C TYR A 143 -3.97 15.70 -2.87
N ARG A 144 -5.06 16.08 -2.21
CA ARG A 144 -6.28 15.29 -2.14
C ARG A 144 -6.87 15.05 -3.52
N HIS A 145 -6.94 16.07 -4.37
CA HIS A 145 -7.46 15.90 -5.72
C HIS A 145 -6.64 14.89 -6.52
N HIS A 146 -5.31 15.01 -6.53
CA HIS A 146 -4.47 14.08 -7.29
C HIS A 146 -4.52 12.67 -6.71
N LEU A 147 -4.39 12.49 -5.40
CA LEU A 147 -4.47 11.15 -4.80
C LEU A 147 -5.84 10.48 -5.02
N LEU A 148 -6.93 11.26 -5.08
CA LEU A 148 -8.27 10.73 -5.33
C LEU A 148 -8.61 10.55 -6.82
N TYR A 149 -7.94 11.25 -7.74
CA TYR A 149 -8.32 11.29 -9.16
C TYR A 149 -7.18 10.98 -10.16
N ALA A 150 -5.95 10.74 -9.72
CA ALA A 150 -4.79 10.46 -10.61
C ALA A 150 -4.95 9.19 -11.47
N GLY A 151 -5.81 8.24 -11.08
CA GLY A 151 -6.11 7.06 -11.89
C GLY A 151 -7.20 7.24 -12.96
N THR A 152 -7.90 8.39 -12.99
CA THR A 152 -9.02 8.62 -13.93
C THR A 152 -8.62 9.37 -15.20
N ALA A 153 -7.58 10.20 -15.18
CA ALA A 153 -7.23 11.03 -16.33
C ALA A 153 -6.46 10.26 -17.43
N THR A 154 -5.59 9.31 -17.07
CA THR A 154 -4.73 8.62 -18.04
C THR A 154 -5.50 7.68 -18.97
N ASN A 155 -6.65 7.13 -18.54
CA ASN A 155 -7.47 6.23 -19.36
C ASN A 155 -8.59 6.92 -20.15
N GLN A 156 -8.91 8.19 -19.85
CA GLN A 156 -9.89 8.96 -20.64
C GLN A 156 -9.23 9.75 -21.77
N LEU A 157 -8.02 10.29 -21.58
CA LEU A 157 -7.29 10.97 -22.65
C LEU A 157 -6.79 10.05 -23.78
N LEU A 158 -6.71 8.75 -23.55
CA LEU A 158 -6.31 7.75 -24.58
C LEU A 158 -7.50 7.11 -25.31
N LYS A 159 -8.75 7.43 -24.95
CA LYS A 159 -9.94 6.99 -25.69
C LYS A 159 -10.43 8.02 -26.71
N ASP A 160 -9.94 9.26 -26.60
CA ASP A 160 -10.31 10.38 -27.46
C ASP A 160 -9.16 10.81 -28.40
N LEU A 161 -8.15 9.95 -28.60
CA LEU A 161 -7.12 10.08 -29.63
C LEU A 161 -7.19 8.93 -30.64
#